data_AF-A0A1I7C7F1-F1
#
_entry.id   AF-A0A1I7C7F1-F1
#
_cell.length_a   1.000
_cell.length_b   1.000
_cell.length_c   1.000
_cell.angle_alpha   90.00
_cell.angle_beta   90.00
_cell.angle_gamma   90.00
#
_symmetry.space_group_name_H-M   'P 1'
#
loop_
_entity.id
_entity.type
_entity.pdbx_description
1 polymer ?
#
loop_
_entity_poly.entity_id
_entity_poly.type
_entity_poly.pdbx_seq_one_letter_code
_entity_poly.pdbx_strand_id
1 'polypeptide(L)'
;MIKDDAIAGEFTEEIDASDADIRRLALSFIQEAWEDGLSHGIDSTALAHAALFSAMMDLVSLYGEEAVSKFAQELPQRVERGDYSLERRLH
;
A
#
# COMPACT_ATOMS: atom_id res chain seq x y z
N MET A 1 -39.63 -17.88 -23.75
CA MET A 1 -38.33 -18.31 -24.31
C MET A 1 -37.28 -17.41 -23.72
N ILE A 2 -36.61 -17.90 -22.68
CA ILE A 2 -35.46 -17.26 -22.04
C ILE A 2 -34.31 -17.34 -23.05
N LYS A 3 -33.64 -16.21 -23.31
CA LYS A 3 -32.31 -16.23 -23.90
C LYS A 3 -31.36 -15.79 -22.80
N ASP A 4 -30.71 -16.79 -22.24
CA ASP A 4 -29.57 -16.67 -21.34
C ASP A 4 -28.45 -15.93 -22.09
N ASP A 5 -28.32 -14.63 -21.83
CA ASP A 5 -27.12 -13.89 -22.18
C ASP A 5 -26.15 -14.07 -21.01
N ALA A 6 -25.49 -15.22 -21.02
CA ALA A 6 -24.36 -15.50 -20.17
C ALA A 6 -23.24 -14.53 -20.54
N ILE A 7 -23.17 -13.41 -19.81
CA ILE A 7 -21.98 -12.56 -19.79
C ILE A 7 -20.85 -13.44 -19.28
N ALA A 8 -19.96 -13.78 -20.22
CA ALA A 8 -18.76 -14.56 -20.02
C ALA A 8 -18.03 -14.05 -18.76
N GLY A 9 -17.68 -14.99 -17.89
CA GLY A 9 -16.89 -14.72 -16.70
C GLY A 9 -15.70 -13.83 -17.04
N GLU A 10 -15.55 -12.77 -16.25
CA GLU A 10 -14.32 -11.97 -16.22
C GLU A 10 -13.14 -12.93 -16.20
N PHE A 11 -12.36 -12.93 -17.29
CA PHE A 11 -11.04 -13.52 -17.32
C PHE A 11 -10.20 -12.75 -16.30
N THR A 12 -10.22 -13.22 -15.06
CA THR A 12 -9.16 -12.90 -14.12
C THR A 12 -7.97 -13.72 -14.60
N GLU A 13 -7.13 -13.10 -15.44
CA GLU A 13 -5.82 -13.62 -15.77
C GLU A 13 -5.11 -13.90 -14.44
N GLU A 14 -4.90 -15.17 -14.12
CA GLU A 14 -4.25 -15.59 -12.89
C GLU A 14 -2.78 -15.16 -13.02
N ILE A 15 -2.45 -14.01 -12.42
CA ILE A 15 -1.11 -13.45 -12.50
C ILE A 15 -0.18 -14.39 -11.70
N ASP A 16 0.61 -15.20 -12.39
CA ASP A 16 1.75 -15.94 -11.81
C ASP A 16 2.91 -14.97 -11.50
N ALA A 17 2.61 -13.97 -10.67
CA ALA A 17 3.56 -12.99 -10.19
C ALA A 17 4.10 -13.46 -8.84
N SER A 18 5.42 -13.38 -8.67
CA SER A 18 6.00 -13.60 -7.34
C SER A 18 5.46 -12.56 -6.36
N ASP A 19 5.44 -12.89 -5.06
CA ASP A 19 5.10 -11.93 -3.99
C ASP A 19 5.89 -10.61 -4.10
N ALA A 20 7.13 -10.68 -4.59
CA ALA A 20 7.95 -9.49 -4.80
C ALA A 20 7.43 -8.63 -5.97
N ASP A 21 6.94 -9.25 -7.04
CA ASP A 21 6.37 -8.55 -8.20
C ASP A 21 5.01 -7.95 -7.86
N ILE A 22 4.18 -8.66 -7.09
CA ILE A 22 2.92 -8.14 -6.54
C ILE A 22 3.19 -6.90 -5.68
N ARG A 23 4.18 -6.95 -4.78
CA ARG A 23 4.54 -5.79 -3.94
C ARG A 23 5.07 -4.61 -4.75
N ARG A 24 5.84 -4.85 -5.81
CA ARG A 24 6.32 -3.78 -6.70
C ARG A 24 5.17 -3.12 -7.46
N LEU A 25 4.23 -3.93 -7.97
CA LEU A 25 3.04 -3.44 -8.66
C LEU A 25 2.13 -2.65 -7.70
N ALA A 26 1.91 -3.13 -6.48
CA ALA A 26 1.17 -2.38 -5.47
C ALA A 26 1.84 -1.02 -5.17
N LEU A 27 3.17 -0.98 -5.11
CA LEU A 27 3.92 0.26 -4.91
C LEU A 27 3.76 1.24 -6.08
N SER A 28 3.72 0.78 -7.33
CA SER A 28 3.51 1.67 -8.48
C SER A 28 2.13 2.31 -8.45
N PHE A 29 1.08 1.57 -8.09
CA PHE A 29 -0.26 2.13 -7.91
C PHE A 29 -0.30 3.23 -6.84
N ILE A 30 0.42 3.04 -5.73
CA ILE A 30 0.52 4.05 -4.67
C ILE A 30 1.31 5.28 -5.15
N GLN A 31 2.38 5.09 -5.94
CA GLN A 31 3.16 6.19 -6.51
C GLN A 31 2.33 7.01 -7.50
N GLU A 32 1.55 6.36 -8.36
CA GLU A 32 0.64 7.03 -9.30
C GLU A 32 -0.41 7.87 -8.56
N ALA A 33 -1.06 7.30 -7.53
CA ALA A 33 -2.00 8.04 -6.69
C ALA A 33 -1.34 9.24 -5.97
N TRP A 34 -0.06 9.10 -5.62
CA TRP A 34 0.72 10.17 -5.02
C TRP A 34 0.97 11.32 -5.99
N GLU A 35 1.42 11.01 -7.21
CA GLU A 35 1.63 11.98 -8.27
C GLU A 35 0.35 12.72 -8.64
N ASP A 36 -0.77 12.00 -8.72
CA ASP A 36 -2.09 12.58 -8.95
C ASP A 36 -2.49 13.57 -7.85
N GLY A 37 -2.32 13.19 -6.58
CA GLY A 37 -2.59 14.08 -5.45
C GLY A 37 -1.74 15.36 -5.46
N LEU A 38 -0.45 15.24 -5.80
CA LEU A 38 0.44 16.39 -5.95
C LEU A 38 -0.01 17.30 -7.12
N SER A 39 -0.47 16.72 -8.22
CA SER A 39 -0.98 17.48 -9.38
C SER A 39 -2.22 18.31 -9.05
N HIS A 40 -3.03 17.84 -8.09
CA HIS A 40 -4.19 18.55 -7.55
C HIS A 40 -3.83 19.58 -6.46
N GLY A 41 -2.54 19.76 -6.16
CA GLY A 41 -2.06 20.72 -5.17
C GLY A 41 -2.17 20.25 -3.72
N ILE A 42 -2.36 18.95 -3.48
CA ILE A 42 -2.32 18.38 -2.12
C ILE A 42 -0.87 18.36 -1.63
N ASP A 43 -0.65 18.81 -0.41
CA ASP A 43 0.69 18.77 0.20
C ASP A 43 1.17 17.33 0.44
N SER A 44 2.45 17.08 0.18
CA SER A 44 3.07 15.76 0.36
C SER A 44 2.96 15.23 1.80
N THR A 45 2.98 16.11 2.80
CA THR A 45 2.78 15.74 4.22
C THR A 45 1.34 15.28 4.45
N ALA A 46 0.37 15.94 3.82
CA ALA A 46 -1.03 15.55 3.92
C ALA A 46 -1.28 14.18 3.27
N LEU A 47 -0.68 13.93 2.09
CA LEU A 47 -0.71 12.61 1.45
C LEU A 47 -0.08 11.53 2.32
N ALA A 48 1.06 11.82 2.96
CA ALA A 48 1.72 10.88 3.86
C ALA A 48 0.86 10.51 5.07
N HIS A 49 0.22 11.48 5.71
CA HIS A 49 -0.71 11.20 6.80
C HIS A 49 -1.92 10.38 6.34
N ALA A 50 -2.50 10.71 5.19
CA ALA A 50 -3.63 9.97 4.64
C ALA A 50 -3.24 8.52 4.31
N ALA A 51 -2.11 8.30 3.64
CA ALA A 51 -1.62 6.98 3.29
C ALA A 51 -1.31 6.13 4.54
N LEU A 52 -0.67 6.72 5.56
CA LEU A 52 -0.40 6.04 6.82
C LEU A 52 -1.71 5.65 7.53
N PHE A 53 -2.68 6.56 7.57
CA PHE A 53 -3.98 6.28 8.18
C PHE A 53 -4.69 5.12 7.48
N SER A 54 -4.78 5.15 6.15
CA SER A 54 -5.40 4.08 5.36
C SER A 54 -4.68 2.75 5.57
N ALA A 55 -3.35 2.73 5.54
CA ALA A 55 -2.57 1.52 5.78
C ALA A 55 -2.82 0.95 7.18
N MET A 56 -2.82 1.79 8.23
CA MET A 56 -3.07 1.33 9.60
C MET A 56 -4.50 0.82 9.78
N MET A 57 -5.48 1.46 9.13
CA MET A 57 -6.88 1.03 9.15
C MET A 57 -7.05 -0.37 8.53
N ASP A 58 -6.44 -0.61 7.37
CA ASP A 58 -6.46 -1.93 6.73
C ASP A 58 -5.74 -2.98 7.57
N LEU A 59 -4.57 -2.67 8.13
CA LEU A 59 -3.84 -3.58 9.00
C LEU A 59 -4.66 -3.95 10.25
N VAL A 60 -5.35 -2.97 10.86
CA VAL A 60 -6.22 -3.25 12.03
C VAL A 60 -7.42 -4.08 11.63
N SER A 61 -8.03 -3.82 10.47
CA SER A 61 -9.13 -4.61 9.94
C SER A 61 -8.74 -6.08 9.71
N LEU A 62 -7.54 -6.31 9.18
CA LEU A 62 -7.05 -7.65 8.84
C LEU A 62 -6.48 -8.44 10.03
N TYR A 63 -5.81 -7.75 10.96
CA TYR A 63 -5.01 -8.40 12.01
C TYR A 63 -5.43 -8.06 13.44
N GLY A 64 -6.30 -7.07 13.62
CA GLY A 64 -6.77 -6.59 14.93
C GLY A 64 -5.82 -5.59 15.60
N GLU A 65 -6.37 -4.78 16.51
CA GLU A 65 -5.67 -3.67 17.16
C GLU A 65 -4.42 -4.11 17.95
N GLU A 66 -4.49 -5.24 18.67
CA GLU A 66 -3.38 -5.70 19.49
C GLU A 66 -2.15 -6.09 18.63
N ALA A 67 -2.38 -6.80 17.52
CA ALA A 67 -1.31 -7.22 16.62
C ALA A 67 -0.64 -6.01 15.97
N VAL A 68 -1.45 -5.05 15.50
CA VAL A 68 -0.94 -3.82 14.87
C VAL A 68 -0.24 -2.92 15.88
N SER A 69 -0.70 -2.85 17.13
CA SER A 69 -0.01 -2.13 18.20
C SER A 69 1.39 -2.69 18.46
N LYS A 70 1.54 -4.01 18.51
CA LYS A 70 2.85 -4.66 18.65
C LYS A 70 3.75 -4.38 17.44
N PHE A 71 3.21 -4.46 16.23
CA PHE A 71 3.93 -4.09 15.01
C PHE A 71 4.41 -2.62 15.04
N ALA A 72 3.52 -1.69 15.44
CA ALA A 72 3.82 -0.26 15.47
C ALA A 72 4.94 0.11 16.45
N GLN A 73 5.13 -0.66 17.53
CA GLN A 73 6.21 -0.46 18.50
C GLN A 73 7.61 -0.66 17.88
N GLU A 74 7.73 -1.36 16.76
CA GLU A 74 9.00 -1.53 16.05
C GLU A 74 9.37 -0.31 15.17
N LEU A 75 8.39 0.52 14.81
CA LEU A 75 8.59 1.62 13.85
C LEU A 75 9.64 2.64 14.31
N PRO A 76 9.66 3.11 15.58
CA PRO A 76 10.68 4.05 16.04
C PRO A 76 12.11 3.53 15.80
N GLN A 77 12.36 2.26 16.12
CA GLN A 77 13.68 1.64 15.93
C GLN A 77 14.07 1.57 14.44
N ARG A 78 13.11 1.30 13.55
CA ARG A 78 13.34 1.29 12.09
C ARG A 78 13.66 2.69 11.56
N VAL A 79 12.97 3.72 12.06
CA VAL A 79 13.25 5.13 11.72
C VAL A 79 14.65 5.51 12.17
N GLU A 80 15.02 5.21 13.42
CA GLU A 80 16.35 5.51 13.97
C GLU A 80 17.49 4.80 13.22
N ARG A 81 17.24 3.59 12.71
CA ARG A 81 18.18 2.85 11.86
C ARG A 81 18.28 3.39 10.43
N GLY A 82 17.40 4.33 10.06
CA GLY A 82 17.35 4.92 8.73
C GLY A 82 16.70 4.02 7.68
N ASP A 83 15.87 3.05 8.07
CA ASP A 83 15.25 2.09 7.14
C ASP A 83 14.34 2.79 6.09
N TYR A 84 13.87 4.00 6.39
CA TYR A 84 13.04 4.83 5.52
C TYR A 84 13.77 6.02 4.90
N SER A 85 15.09 6.15 5.14
CA SER A 85 15.90 7.23 4.56
C SER A 85 16.52 6.76 3.25
N LEU A 86 16.20 7.44 2.15
CA LEU A 86 16.76 7.14 0.81
C LEU A 86 18.28 7.38 0.74
N GLU A 87 18.80 8.31 1.55
CA GLU A 87 20.23 8.53 1.72
C GLU A 87 20.76 7.71 2.90
N ARG A 88 20.95 6.40 2.71
CA ARG A 88 21.74 5.60 3.66
C ARG A 88 23.19 6.09 3.61
N ARG A 89 23.57 7.02 4.50
CA ARG A 89 24.99 7.25 4.81
C ARG A 89 25.49 5.99 5.52
N LEU A 90 26.15 5.11 4.76
CA LEU A 90 27.00 4.08 5.35
C LEU A 90 28.07 4.82 6.15
N HIS A 91 27.97 4.77 7.48
CA HIS A 91 29.04 5.13 8.39
C HIS A 91 29.80 3.87 8.79
#